data_AF-A0A845FFU4-F1
#
_entry.id   AF-A0A845FFU4-F1
#
_cell.length_a   1.000
_cell.length_b   1.000
_cell.length_c   1.000
_cell.angle_alpha   90.00
_cell.angle_beta   90.00
_cell.angle_gamma   90.00
#
_symmetry.space_group_name_H-M   'P 1'
#
loop_
_entity.id
_entity.type
_entity.pdbx_description
1 polymer ?
#
loop_
_entity_poly.entity_id
_entity_poly.type
_entity_poly.pdbx_seq_one_letter_code
_entity_poly.pdbx_strand_id
1 'polypeptide(L)'
;MRVLLELLRIVFLFIFGGALVWVVLAPFYNVHPLSREYQWLGALGVYGILFVFYRNRWQFSGWYKGKGRKKLPLSLTRIIIVGSMVLIASPWVMAMFNY
;
A
#
# COMPACT_ATOMS: atom_id res chain seq x y z
N MET A 1 21.52 0.00 16.13
CA MET A 1 21.84 -0.52 14.77
C MET A 1 20.74 -1.38 14.16
N ARG A 2 20.22 -2.44 14.82
CA ARG A 2 19.21 -3.33 14.20
C ARG A 2 17.90 -2.65 13.77
N VAL A 3 17.45 -1.61 14.49
CA VAL A 3 16.24 -0.85 14.15
C VAL A 3 16.42 -0.01 12.87
N LEU A 4 17.59 0.61 12.68
CA LEU A 4 17.91 1.38 11.48
C LEU A 4 17.91 0.50 10.23
N LEU A 5 18.44 -0.72 10.33
CA LEU A 5 18.42 -1.70 9.22
C LEU A 5 16.99 -2.13 8.87
N GLU A 6 16.12 -2.28 9.87
CA GLU A 6 14.71 -2.63 9.60
C GLU A 6 13.94 -1.44 9.00
N LEU A 7 14.23 -0.20 9.43
CA LEU A 7 13.69 1.02 8.79
C LEU A 7 14.13 1.12 7.33
N LEU A 8 15.42 0.93 7.05
CA LEU A 8 15.95 0.92 5.69
C LEU A 8 15.24 -0.13 4.83
N ARG A 9 15.01 -1.33 5.38
CA ARG A 9 14.27 -2.40 4.71
C ARG A 9 12.83 -2.01 4.40
N ILE A 10 12.13 -1.36 5.34
CA ILE A 10 10.77 -0.86 5.12
C ILE A 10 10.77 0.14 3.98
N VAL A 11 11.65 1.15 4.04
CA VAL A 11 11.76 2.19 3.01
C VAL A 11 12.04 1.56 1.65
N PHE A 12 12.99 0.63 1.57
CA PHE A 12 13.28 -0.10 0.34
C PHE A 12 12.05 -0.86 -0.18
N LEU A 13 11.39 -1.67 0.65
CA LEU A 13 10.21 -2.43 0.24
C LEU A 13 9.06 -1.53 -0.24
N PHE A 14 8.86 -0.38 0.41
CA PHE A 14 7.79 0.54 0.06
C PHE A 14 8.10 1.31 -1.24
N ILE A 15 9.33 1.78 -1.42
CA ILE A 15 9.73 2.48 -2.66
C ILE A 15 9.68 1.52 -3.84
N PHE A 16 10.36 0.37 -3.76
CA PHE A 16 10.43 -0.57 -4.88
C PHE A 16 9.11 -1.30 -5.10
N GLY A 17 8.44 -1.75 -4.04
CA GLY A 17 7.14 -2.39 -4.14
C GLY A 17 6.07 -1.43 -4.65
N GLY A 18 6.07 -0.19 -4.15
CA GLY A 18 5.19 0.87 -4.63
C GLY A 18 5.43 1.19 -6.10
N ALA A 19 6.69 1.38 -6.51
CA ALA A 19 7.04 1.65 -7.90
C ALA A 19 6.63 0.50 -8.84
N LEU A 20 6.86 -0.76 -8.47
CA LEU A 20 6.46 -1.91 -9.28
C LEU A 20 4.94 -1.96 -9.50
N VAL A 21 4.16 -1.75 -8.44
CA VAL A 21 2.70 -1.70 -8.55
C VAL A 21 2.25 -0.48 -9.35
N TRP A 22 2.94 0.65 -9.19
CA TRP A 22 2.63 1.89 -9.89
C TRP A 22 2.82 1.79 -11.40
N VAL A 23 3.86 1.10 -11.88
CA VAL A 23 4.06 0.85 -13.32
C VAL A 23 2.83 0.18 -13.95
N VAL A 24 2.16 -0.70 -13.20
CA VAL A 24 0.94 -1.37 -13.65
C VAL A 24 -0.28 -0.46 -13.52
N LEU A 25 -0.44 0.27 -12.42
CA LEU A 25 -1.65 1.07 -12.14
C LEU A 25 -1.70 2.42 -12.88
N ALA A 26 -0.56 3.08 -13.08
CA ALA A 26 -0.51 4.44 -13.63
C ALA A 26 -1.17 4.57 -15.02
N PRO A 27 -1.02 3.63 -15.97
CA PRO A 27 -1.72 3.69 -17.25
C PRO A 27 -3.25 3.74 -17.09
N PHE A 28 -3.80 2.99 -16.13
CA PHE A 28 -5.23 2.93 -15.89
C PHE A 28 -5.78 4.23 -15.28
N TYR A 29 -5.01 4.94 -14.45
CA TYR A 29 -5.44 6.24 -13.93
C TYR A 29 -5.31 7.38 -14.95
N ASN A 30 -4.42 7.24 -15.92
CA ASN A 30 -4.15 8.26 -16.92
C ASN A 30 -5.19 8.35 -18.05
N VAL A 31 -6.23 7.51 -18.03
CA VAL A 31 -7.30 7.46 -19.04
C VAL A 31 -8.27 8.64 -18.98
N HIS A 32 -8.45 9.27 -17.81
CA HIS A 32 -9.39 10.38 -17.62
C HIS A 32 -8.78 11.49 -16.76
N PRO A 33 -9.00 12.79 -17.04
CA PRO A 33 -8.42 13.89 -16.27
C PRO A 33 -8.70 13.81 -14.76
N LEU A 34 -9.94 13.51 -14.36
CA LEU A 34 -10.30 13.35 -12.95
C LEU A 34 -9.63 12.13 -12.30
N SER A 35 -9.52 11.01 -13.04
CA SER A 35 -8.84 9.82 -12.52
C SER A 35 -7.35 10.10 -12.29
N ARG A 36 -6.73 10.86 -13.20
CA ARG A 36 -5.35 11.34 -13.07
C ARG A 36 -5.19 12.31 -11.90
N GLU A 37 -6.15 13.21 -11.67
CA GLU A 37 -6.12 14.14 -10.53
C GLU A 37 -6.16 13.40 -9.19
N TYR A 38 -7.03 12.39 -9.07
CA TYR A 38 -7.22 11.64 -7.83
C TYR A 38 -6.33 10.38 -7.70
N GLN A 39 -5.42 10.13 -8.63
CA GLN A 39 -4.57 8.93 -8.65
C GLN A 39 -3.72 8.72 -7.38
N TRP A 40 -3.48 9.79 -6.60
CA TRP A 40 -2.79 9.73 -5.30
C TRP A 40 -3.57 8.91 -4.25
N LEU A 41 -4.91 8.82 -4.36
CA LEU A 41 -5.72 7.92 -3.54
C LEU A 41 -5.35 6.45 -3.82
N GLY A 42 -5.11 6.13 -5.09
CA GLY A 42 -4.63 4.82 -5.50
C GLY A 42 -3.27 4.49 -4.88
N ALA A 43 -2.33 5.44 -4.90
CA ALA A 43 -1.03 5.28 -4.25
C ALA A 43 -1.15 5.04 -2.73
N LEU A 44 -2.07 5.75 -2.05
CA LEU A 44 -2.36 5.54 -0.63
C LEU A 44 -2.87 4.11 -0.37
N GLY A 45 -3.78 3.62 -1.22
CA GLY A 45 -4.28 2.24 -1.13
C GLY A 45 -3.19 1.20 -1.36
N VAL A 46 -2.29 1.41 -2.32
CA VAL A 46 -1.13 0.52 -2.55
C VAL A 46 -0.25 0.45 -1.30
N TYR A 47 0.04 1.59 -0.65
CA TYR A 47 0.81 1.59 0.60
C TYR A 47 0.06 0.91 1.76
N GLY A 48 -1.26 0.98 1.81
CA GLY A 48 -2.07 0.22 2.77
C GLY A 48 -1.91 -1.29 2.61
N ILE A 49 -1.93 -1.79 1.37
CA ILE A 49 -1.68 -3.21 1.06
C ILE A 49 -0.25 -3.59 1.43
N LEU A 50 0.74 -2.81 1.00
CA LEU A 50 2.15 -3.06 1.32
C LEU A 50 2.41 -3.08 2.83
N PHE A 51 1.76 -2.19 3.58
CA PHE A 51 1.81 -2.18 5.04
C PHE A 51 1.30 -3.48 5.66
N VAL A 52 0.14 -3.97 5.20
CA VAL A 52 -0.41 -5.24 5.68
C VAL A 52 0.53 -6.41 5.36
N PHE A 53 1.04 -6.48 4.12
CA PHE A 53 2.01 -7.51 3.72
C PHE A 53 3.28 -7.45 4.57
N TYR A 54 3.81 -6.26 4.77
CA TYR A 54 4.99 -6.06 5.60
C TYR A 54 4.73 -6.53 7.03
N ARG A 55 3.65 -6.05 7.67
CA ARG A 55 3.33 -6.31 9.07
C ARG A 55 2.96 -7.77 9.36
N ASN A 56 2.41 -8.50 8.39
CA ASN A 56 1.95 -9.89 8.57
C ASN A 56 2.91 -10.96 8.04
N ARG A 57 3.79 -10.62 7.08
CA ARG A 57 4.75 -11.55 6.47
C ARG A 57 6.19 -11.06 6.60
N TRP A 58 6.57 -9.96 5.94
CA TRP A 58 7.98 -9.62 5.75
C TRP A 58 8.70 -9.17 7.02
N GLN A 59 8.00 -8.54 7.96
CA GLN A 59 8.56 -8.20 9.26
C GLN A 59 9.02 -9.45 10.04
N PHE A 60 8.47 -10.63 9.75
CA PHE A 60 8.88 -11.88 10.38
C PHE A 60 10.10 -12.55 9.73
N SER A 61 10.64 -12.05 8.63
CA SER A 61 11.95 -12.50 8.14
C SER A 61 13.09 -11.55 8.50
N GLY A 62 12.80 -10.49 9.27
CA GLY A 62 13.77 -9.45 9.61
C GLY A 62 14.66 -9.76 10.81
N TRP A 63 15.53 -8.81 11.12
CA TRP A 63 16.56 -8.94 12.17
C TRP A 63 16.04 -8.58 13.56
N TYR A 64 14.85 -7.95 13.64
CA TYR A 64 14.23 -7.56 14.90
C TYR A 64 13.37 -8.70 15.51
N LYS A 65 13.74 -9.16 16.72
CA LYS A 65 13.01 -10.21 17.48
C LYS A 65 12.30 -9.67 18.75
N GLY A 66 12.04 -8.36 18.85
CA GLY A 66 11.46 -7.75 20.05
C GLY A 66 9.96 -8.02 20.24
N LYS A 67 9.44 -7.66 21.44
CA LYS A 67 8.05 -7.93 21.91
C LYS A 67 6.94 -7.37 20.99
N GLY A 68 7.23 -6.37 20.15
CA GLY A 68 6.29 -5.76 19.20
C GLY A 68 6.06 -6.55 17.90
N ARG A 69 6.69 -7.72 17.75
CA ARG A 69 6.57 -8.59 16.57
C ARG A 69 5.33 -9.48 16.65
N LYS A 70 4.16 -8.86 16.59
CA LYS A 70 2.87 -9.52 16.49
C LYS A 70 2.21 -9.19 15.16
N LYS A 71 1.56 -10.17 14.55
CA LYS A 71 0.76 -9.95 13.34
C LYS A 71 -0.39 -9.02 13.69
N LEU A 72 -0.90 -8.30 12.69
CA LEU A 72 -2.16 -7.58 12.86
C LEU A 72 -3.26 -8.61 13.17
N PRO A 73 -4.23 -8.28 14.05
CA PRO A 73 -5.41 -9.11 14.19
C PRO A 73 -6.14 -9.20 12.84
N LEU A 74 -6.84 -10.31 12.63
CA LEU A 74 -7.50 -10.60 11.36
C LEU A 74 -8.50 -9.49 10.96
N SER A 75 -9.25 -8.96 11.93
CA SER A 75 -10.21 -7.88 11.70
C SER A 75 -9.53 -6.62 11.16
N LEU A 76 -8.42 -6.18 11.78
CA LEU A 76 -7.70 -4.98 11.34
C LEU A 76 -7.04 -5.19 9.97
N THR A 77 -6.49 -6.39 9.73
CA THR A 77 -5.97 -6.78 8.42
C THR A 77 -7.03 -6.64 7.33
N ARG A 78 -8.25 -7.15 7.58
CA ARG A 78 -9.37 -7.06 6.63
C ARG A 78 -9.81 -5.61 6.41
N ILE A 79 -9.95 -4.82 7.48
CA ILE A 79 -10.33 -3.41 7.38
C ILE A 79 -9.33 -2.64 6.49
N ILE A 80 -8.03 -2.80 6.73
CA ILE A 80 -7.01 -2.10 5.94
C ILE A 80 -7.02 -2.59 4.49
N ILE A 81 -7.13 -3.90 4.23
CA ILE A 81 -7.20 -4.42 2.86
C ILE A 81 -8.42 -3.87 2.12
N VAL A 82 -9.61 -3.94 2.73
CA VAL A 82 -10.85 -3.47 2.12
C VAL A 82 -10.78 -1.96 1.87
N GLY A 83 -10.35 -1.17 2.87
CA GLY A 83 -10.16 0.27 2.70
C GLY A 83 -9.14 0.61 1.61
N SER A 84 -8.06 -0.17 1.51
CA SER A 84 -7.06 -0.01 0.46
C SER A 84 -7.61 -0.31 -0.93
N MET A 85 -8.44 -1.35 -1.07
CA MET A 85 -9.11 -1.67 -2.34
C MET A 85 -10.08 -0.55 -2.75
N VAL A 86 -10.83 0.00 -1.81
CA VAL A 86 -11.71 1.17 -2.06
C VAL A 86 -10.90 2.37 -2.52
N LEU A 87 -9.77 2.67 -1.88
CA LEU A 87 -8.87 3.75 -2.26
C LEU A 87 -8.23 3.54 -3.64
N ILE A 88 -7.91 2.31 -4.01
CA ILE A 88 -7.40 1.97 -5.35
C ILE A 88 -8.49 2.19 -6.41
N ALA A 89 -9.74 1.84 -6.10
CA ALA A 89 -10.86 1.99 -7.03
C ALA A 89 -11.36 3.44 -7.18
N SER A 90 -11.19 4.27 -6.15
CA SER A 90 -11.82 5.59 -6.07
C SER A 90 -11.50 6.54 -7.23
N PRO A 91 -10.29 6.59 -7.83
CA PRO A 91 -10.04 7.51 -8.93
C PRO A 91 -10.87 7.20 -10.19
N TRP A 92 -11.18 5.92 -10.45
CA TRP A 92 -12.08 5.54 -11.55
C TRP A 92 -13.53 5.83 -11.22
N VAL A 93 -13.95 5.57 -9.98
CA VAL A 93 -15.31 5.87 -9.52
C VAL A 93 -15.60 7.37 -9.65
N MET A 94 -14.65 8.23 -9.26
CA MET A 94 -14.76 9.68 -9.42
C MET A 94 -14.88 10.11 -10.89
N ALA A 95 -14.17 9.43 -11.78
CA ALA A 95 -14.29 9.69 -13.22
C ALA A 95 -15.64 9.24 -13.80
N MET A 96 -16.22 8.15 -13.29
CA MET A 96 -17.53 7.64 -13.74
C MET A 96 -18.71 8.55 -13.36
N PHE A 97 -18.66 9.20 -12.20
CA PHE A 97 -19.74 10.09 -11.75
C PHE A 97 -19.77 11.47 -12.43
N ASN A 98 -18.76 11.77 -13.26
CA ASN A 98 -18.62 13.07 -13.93
C ASN A 98 -18.70 12.92 -15.47
N TYR A 99 -19.38 11.88 -15.94
CA TYR A 99 -19.73 11.64 -17.35
C TYR A 99 -21.10 12.22 -17.69
#